data_AF-A0A428WLB9-F1
#
_entry.id   AF-A0A428WLB9-F1
#
_cell.length_a   1.000
_cell.length_b   1.000
_cell.length_c   1.000
_cell.angle_alpha   90.00
_cell.angle_beta   90.00
_cell.angle_gamma   90.00
#
_symmetry.space_group_name_H-M   'P 1'
#
loop_
_entity.id
_entity.type
_entity.pdbx_description
1 polymer ?
#
loop_
_entity_poly.entity_id
_entity_poly.type
_entity_poly.pdbx_seq_one_letter_code
_entity_poly.pdbx_strand_id
1 'polypeptide(L)' 'IETIFLYPWAVSFEALGLFGFVEMVLFIVTVFIAYTYVWRRGGLNWD' A
#
# COMPACT_ATOMS: atom_id res chain seq x y z
N ILE A 1 4.94 -4.37 7.10
CA ILE A 1 6.22 -4.00 6.43
C ILE A 1 5.99 -2.91 5.39
N GLU A 2 4.85 -2.95 4.73
CA GLU A 2 4.34 -2.10 3.66
C GLU A 2 4.31 -0.62 4.05
N THR A 3 3.94 -0.29 5.29
CA THR A 3 3.93 1.08 5.82
C THR A 3 5.29 1.75 5.80
N ILE A 4 6.38 0.97 5.86
CA ILE A 4 7.75 1.52 5.83
C ILE A 4 8.06 2.14 4.46
N PHE A 5 7.45 1.64 3.39
CA PHE A 5 7.61 2.21 2.04
C PHE A 5 6.85 3.53 1.85
N LEU A 6 5.83 3.80 2.68
CA LEU A 6 5.06 5.05 2.62
C LEU A 6 5.90 6.25 3.10
N TYR A 7 6.78 6.05 4.07
CA TYR A 7 7.61 7.10 4.67
C TYR A 7 8.57 7.79 3.68
N PRO A 8 9.47 7.08 2.98
CA PRO A 8 10.40 7.72 2.04
C PRO A 8 9.67 8.32 0.84
N TRP A 9 8.57 7.73 0.38
CA TRP A 9 7.72 8.32 -0.66
C TRP A 9 7.10 9.64 -0.22
N ALA A 10 6.53 9.70 0.99
CA ALA A 10 5.90 10.91 1.51
C ALA A 10 6.91 12.05 1.67
N VAL A 11 8.12 11.74 2.17
CA VAL A 11 9.21 12.73 2.30
C VAL A 11 9.71 13.23 0.94
N SER A 12 9.66 12.40 -0.10
CA SER A 12 10.10 12.76 -1.46
C SER A 12 8.96 13.19 -2.40
N PHE A 13 7.75 13.36 -1.88
CA PHE A 13 6.55 13.61 -2.69
C PHE A 13 6.68 14.86 -3.58
N GLU A 14 7.25 15.94 -3.06
CA GLU A 14 7.46 17.17 -3.83
C GLU A 14 8.35 16.97 -5.07
N ALA A 15 9.34 16.07 -4.99
CA ALA A 15 10.24 15.75 -6.10
C ALA A 15 9.60 14.80 -7.13
N LEU A 16 8.69 13.93 -6.67
CA LEU A 16 8.05 12.91 -7.51
C LEU A 16 6.76 13.40 -8.17
N GLY A 17 6.06 14.34 -7.55
CA GLY A 17 4.83 14.94 -8.06
C GLY A 17 3.76 13.92 -8.43
N LEU A 18 3.10 14.14 -9.58
CA LEU A 18 1.99 13.28 -10.04
C LEU A 18 2.42 11.85 -10.36
N PHE A 19 3.65 11.66 -10.84
CA PHE A 19 4.18 10.33 -11.13
C PHE A 19 4.27 9.50 -9.85
N GLY A 20 4.90 10.06 -8.80
CA GLY A 20 4.96 9.40 -7.50
C GLY A 20 3.58 9.15 -6.90
N PHE A 21 2.63 10.06 -7.11
CA PHE A 21 1.26 9.87 -6.65
C PHE A 21 0.59 8.64 -7.28
N VAL A 22 0.65 8.52 -8.62
CA VAL A 22 0.04 7.38 -9.32
C VAL A 22 0.66 6.06 -8.90
N GLU A 23 1.99 6.00 -8.82
CA GLU A 23 2.70 4.80 -8.36
C GLU A 23 2.27 4.39 -6.95
N MET A 24 2.11 5.37 -6.04
CA MET A 24 1.68 5.07 -4.67
C MET A 24 0.24 4.59 -4.59
N VAL A 25 -0.66 5.15 -5.41
CA VAL A 25 -2.04 4.66 -5.51
C VAL A 25 -2.05 3.21 -6.01
N LEU A 26 -1.29 2.89 -7.05
CA LEU A 26 -1.17 1.53 -7.57
C LEU A 26 -0.61 0.56 -6.52
N PHE A 27 0.42 0.98 -5.78
CA PHE A 27 0.99 0.20 -4.68
C PHE A 27 -0.05 -0.11 -3.59
N ILE A 28 -0.76 0.92 -3.10
CA ILE A 28 -1.80 0.77 -2.07
C ILE A 28 -2.91 -0.16 -2.55
N VAL A 29 -3.39 0.02 -3.78
CA VAL A 29 -4.44 -0.85 -4.36
C VAL A 29 -3.96 -2.31 -4.44
N THR A 30 -2.71 -2.54 -4.84
CA THR A 30 -2.15 -3.89 -4.94
C THR A 30 -2.11 -4.58 -3.58
N VAL A 31 -1.60 -3.89 -2.55
CA VAL A 31 -1.57 -4.42 -1.17
C VAL A 31 -3.00 -4.63 -0.65
N PHE A 32 -3.92 -3.71 -0.96
CA PHE A 32 -5.31 -3.81 -0.54
C PHE A 32 -6.02 -5.02 -1.16
N ILE A 33 -5.74 -5.35 -2.42
CA ILE A 33 -6.24 -6.57 -3.06
C ILE A 33 -5.72 -7.82 -2.32
N ALA A 34 -4.43 -7.87 -2.02
CA ALA A 34 -3.86 -8.99 -1.26
C ALA A 34 -4.48 -9.11 0.14
N TYR A 35 -4.66 -7.99 0.83
CA TYR A 35 -5.30 -7.94 2.15
C TYR A 35 -6.75 -8.43 2.10
N THR A 36 -7.56 -7.90 1.18
CA THR A 36 -8.98 -8.30 1.03
C THR A 36 -9.12 -9.77 0.65
N TYR A 37 -8.19 -10.33 -0.12
CA TYR A 37 -8.14 -11.75 -0.41
C TYR A 37 -7.92 -12.60 0.85
N VAL A 38 -6.92 -12.26 1.68
CA VAL A 38 -6.63 -12.98 2.93
C VAL A 38 -7.82 -12.89 3.89
N TRP A 39 -8.40 -11.69 4.01
CA TRP A 39 -9.57 -11.46 4.85
C TRP A 39 -10.76 -12.33 4.42
N ARG A 40 -11.07 -12.39 3.13
CA ARG A 40 -12.16 -13.24 2.60
C ARG A 40 -11.94 -14.74 2.84
N ARG A 41 -10.69 -15.17 3.03
CA ARG A 41 -10.35 -16.57 3.35
C ARG A 41 -10.32 -16.87 4.84
N GLY A 42 -10.71 -15.91 5.69
CA GLY A 42 -10.67 -16.08 7.14
C GLY A 42 -9.24 -16.12 7.71
N GLY A 43 -8.23 -15.71 6.93
CA GLY A 43 -6.83 -15.72 7.36
C GLY A 43 -6.49 -14.67 8.43
N LEU A 44 -7.49 -13.90 8.88
CA LEU A 44 -7.39 -12.93 9.97
C LEU A 44 -8.14 -13.40 11.23
N ASN A 45 -8.72 -14.61 11.21
CA ASN A 45 -9.35 -15.20 12.39
C ASN A 45 -8.24 -15.77 13.29
N TRP A 46 -8.30 -15.47 14.58
CA TRP A 46 -7.29 -15.83 15.59
C TRP A 46 -7.85 -16.76 16.68
N ASP A 47 -8.99 -17.41 16.41
CA ASP A 47 -9.55 -18.46 17.27
C ASP A 47 -8.66 -19.72 17.31
#